data_AF-A0A498QPG1-F1
#
_entry.id   AF-A0A498QPG1-F1
#
_cell.length_a   1.000
_cell.length_b   1.000
_cell.length_c   1.000
_cell.angle_alpha   90.00
_cell.angle_beta   90.00
_cell.angle_gamma   90.00
#
_symmetry.space_group_name_H-M   'P 1'
#
loop_
_entity.id
_entity.type
_entity.pdbx_description
1 polymer ?
#
loop_
_entity_poly.entity_id
_entity_poly.type
_entity_poly.pdbx_seq_one_letter_code
_entity_poly.pdbx_strand_id
1 'polypeptide(L)'
;MTSISTSVFGRVHLGYIVIETEKFTDWRRFGRDAIGMHLDETAPGVMRFRLDDNECRFLLQRGPGEDATALGWELDDHSTFDTIEARIKSHGVPVTVGSDHDAALRGVERFVRFPGPNGLTQEMYVNARNGPEPLTLAASGGFVTGVHGMGHVAIATKKPHQMRGYYDTVFDARLSDYIDETISGVKFKIRFLRVNERHHTVAIASTKHLPINPIRTRIQHCNVQVAELSDMTLAYQRVKHLGFDMALSVGQHTNDKELSFYAVTPSGFEWELGWNPIVVDESTWEPTTHQGISIWGHTPEGQAIVDIFERFKVGARSMLHRESAVPELCGTGIPDDRADEAVNRKATGWKPIQPVRLASSYGYVSSTGCPPGRGSDQHGGGDADNGRPAAR
;
A
#
# COMPACT_ATOMS: atom_id res chain seq x y z
N MET A 1 -30.30 -9.81 12.55
CA MET A 1 -29.69 -8.50 12.83
C MET A 1 -28.37 -8.48 12.10
N THR A 2 -28.30 -7.82 10.95
CA THR A 2 -27.04 -7.57 10.25
C THR A 2 -26.23 -6.65 11.15
N SER A 3 -25.21 -7.20 11.81
CA SER A 3 -24.16 -6.40 12.46
C SER A 3 -23.63 -5.45 11.39
N ILE A 4 -23.81 -4.15 11.62
CA ILE A 4 -23.05 -3.14 10.87
C ILE A 4 -21.61 -3.40 11.27
N SER A 5 -20.84 -4.06 10.41
CA SER A 5 -19.41 -4.24 10.65
C SER A 5 -18.80 -2.85 10.71
N THR A 6 -18.36 -2.44 11.88
CA THR A 6 -17.62 -1.19 12.06
C THR A 6 -16.36 -1.25 11.21
N SER A 7 -16.12 -0.22 10.41
CA SER A 7 -14.91 -0.17 9.60
C SER A 7 -13.68 -0.08 10.51
N VAL A 8 -12.61 -0.75 10.12
CA VAL A 8 -11.30 -0.70 10.81
C VAL A 8 -10.34 0.30 10.17
N PHE A 9 -10.76 0.98 9.10
CA PHE A 9 -9.99 2.05 8.47
C PHE A 9 -9.65 3.16 9.49
N GLY A 10 -8.42 3.65 9.47
CA GLY A 10 -7.88 4.62 10.43
C GLY A 10 -7.32 3.99 11.71
N ARG A 11 -7.53 2.67 11.91
CA ARG A 11 -7.20 1.94 13.15
C ARG A 11 -6.17 0.83 12.95
N VAL A 12 -5.56 0.81 11.77
CA VAL A 12 -4.58 -0.16 11.31
C VAL A 12 -3.38 0.61 10.80
N HIS A 13 -2.19 0.19 11.22
CA HIS A 13 -0.94 0.86 10.89
C HIS A 13 0.13 -0.16 10.53
N LEU A 14 1.00 0.14 9.56
CA LEU A 14 2.18 -0.69 9.34
C LEU A 14 3.13 -0.50 10.53
N GLY A 15 3.25 -1.53 11.34
CA GLY A 15 3.93 -1.50 12.63
C GLY A 15 5.39 -1.89 12.54
N TYR A 16 5.69 -3.03 11.91
CA TYR A 16 7.05 -3.50 11.71
C TYR A 16 7.18 -4.36 10.44
N ILE A 17 8.42 -4.59 10.01
CA ILE A 17 8.75 -5.57 8.94
C ILE A 17 9.75 -6.59 9.48
N VAL A 18 9.53 -7.87 9.17
CA VAL A 18 10.47 -8.96 9.46
C VAL A 18 11.28 -9.28 8.22
N ILE A 19 12.60 -9.37 8.38
CA ILE A 19 13.57 -9.64 7.33
C ILE A 19 14.38 -10.86 7.72
N GLU A 20 14.53 -11.81 6.79
CA GLU A 20 15.42 -12.96 6.96
C GLU A 20 16.72 -12.73 6.19
N THR A 21 17.87 -12.87 6.85
CA THR A 21 19.19 -12.57 6.26
C THR A 21 20.32 -13.29 6.99
N GLU A 22 21.43 -13.57 6.32
CA GLU A 22 22.70 -13.95 6.94
C GLU A 22 23.66 -12.75 7.09
N LYS A 23 23.36 -11.63 6.42
CA LYS A 23 24.23 -10.45 6.27
C LYS A 23 24.11 -9.43 7.40
N PHE A 24 24.14 -9.90 8.65
CA PHE A 24 23.97 -9.05 9.85
C PHE A 24 25.00 -7.90 9.92
N THR A 25 26.24 -8.14 9.50
CA THR A 25 27.28 -7.10 9.48
C THR A 25 26.96 -5.98 8.48
N ASP A 26 26.47 -6.34 7.29
CA ASP A 26 26.10 -5.35 6.27
C ASP A 26 24.84 -4.61 6.67
N TRP A 27 23.87 -5.30 7.27
CA TRP A 27 22.65 -4.69 7.80
C TRP A 27 22.92 -3.71 8.94
N ARG A 28 23.87 -4.01 9.83
CA ARG A 28 24.33 -3.05 10.84
C ARG A 28 24.82 -1.76 10.20
N ARG A 29 25.70 -1.87 9.20
CA ARG A 29 26.25 -0.72 8.47
C ARG A 29 25.16 0.03 7.72
N PHE A 30 24.25 -0.69 7.08
CA PHE A 30 23.17 -0.11 6.31
C PHE A 30 22.16 0.61 7.20
N GLY A 31 21.56 -0.09 8.16
CA GLY A 31 20.49 0.46 8.97
C GLY A 31 20.96 1.54 9.96
N ARG A 32 22.01 1.25 10.74
CA ARG A 32 22.51 2.18 11.76
C ARG A 32 23.38 3.28 11.14
N ASP A 33 24.38 2.91 10.36
CA ASP A 33 25.41 3.87 9.92
C ASP A 33 24.97 4.66 8.68
N ALA A 34 24.26 4.04 7.73
CA ALA A 34 23.81 4.72 6.51
C ALA A 34 22.45 5.41 6.69
N ILE A 35 21.40 4.64 6.97
CA ILE A 35 20.04 5.17 7.12
C ILE A 35 19.92 6.02 8.39
N GLY A 36 20.51 5.55 9.51
CA GLY A 36 20.52 6.31 10.77
C GLY A 36 19.53 5.83 11.81
N MET A 37 19.09 4.58 11.72
CA MET A 37 18.17 3.96 12.67
C MET A 37 18.89 3.54 13.96
N HIS A 38 18.14 3.48 15.05
CA HIS A 38 18.67 2.95 16.30
C HIS A 38 18.76 1.43 16.20
N LEU A 39 19.88 0.86 16.67
CA LEU A 39 20.18 -0.55 16.55
C LEU A 39 20.18 -1.22 17.92
N ASP A 40 19.34 -2.24 18.07
CA ASP A 40 19.37 -3.14 19.22
C ASP A 40 19.86 -4.53 18.82
N GLU A 41 20.82 -5.04 19.58
CA GLU A 41 21.29 -6.42 19.48
C GLU A 41 20.75 -7.22 20.66
N THR A 42 19.54 -7.75 20.46
CA THR A 42 18.77 -8.33 21.55
C THR A 42 19.12 -9.80 21.84
N ALA A 43 19.58 -10.55 20.82
CA ALA A 43 19.96 -11.96 20.96
C ALA A 43 20.87 -12.44 19.81
N PRO A 44 21.62 -13.55 19.97
CA PRO A 44 22.36 -14.17 18.87
C PRO A 44 21.45 -14.49 17.67
N GLY A 45 21.81 -13.98 16.49
CA GLY A 45 21.02 -14.21 15.27
C GLY A 45 19.72 -13.39 15.18
N VAL A 46 19.56 -12.39 16.05
CA VAL A 46 18.46 -11.41 15.98
C VAL A 46 19.01 -9.99 16.11
N MET A 47 18.51 -9.11 15.26
CA MET A 47 18.83 -7.68 15.27
C MET A 47 17.52 -6.91 15.13
N ARG A 48 17.39 -5.79 15.85
CA ARG A 48 16.25 -4.89 15.67
C ARG A 48 16.72 -3.51 15.28
N PHE A 49 15.93 -2.86 14.45
CA PHE A 49 16.00 -1.42 14.29
C PHE A 49 14.77 -0.76 14.89
N ARG A 50 14.99 0.35 15.60
CA ARG A 50 13.97 1.24 16.12
C ARG A 50 14.02 2.56 15.35
N LEU A 51 12.86 3.11 15.08
CA LEU A 51 12.68 4.46 14.52
C LEU A 51 12.15 5.43 15.59
N ASP A 52 11.46 4.89 16.58
CA ASP A 52 10.72 5.56 17.62
C ASP A 52 10.72 4.70 18.90
N ASP A 53 9.86 5.03 19.86
CA ASP A 53 9.86 4.37 21.16
C ASP A 53 9.54 2.89 21.07
N ASN A 54 8.90 2.37 20.01
CA ASN A 54 8.61 0.94 19.88
C ASN A 54 9.90 0.11 19.92
N GLU A 55 9.88 -0.99 20.67
CA GLU A 55 10.99 -1.95 20.82
C GLU A 55 11.48 -2.54 19.48
N CYS A 56 10.64 -2.52 18.44
CA CYS A 56 10.95 -3.09 17.14
C CYS A 56 10.14 -2.44 16.02
N ARG A 57 10.83 -1.92 15.02
CA ARG A 57 10.25 -1.48 13.72
C ARG A 57 10.75 -2.35 12.56
N PHE A 58 11.99 -2.85 12.66
CA PHE A 58 12.50 -3.88 11.74
C PHE A 58 13.13 -5.01 12.54
N LEU A 59 12.65 -6.24 12.33
CA LEU A 59 13.18 -7.43 12.96
C LEU A 59 13.99 -8.23 11.94
N LEU A 60 15.29 -8.32 12.13
CA LEU A 60 16.17 -9.14 11.31
C LEU A 60 16.43 -10.45 12.02
N GLN A 61 16.11 -11.55 11.34
CA GLN A 61 16.30 -12.91 11.84
C GLN A 61 17.28 -13.67 10.93
N ARG A 62 18.12 -14.51 11.55
CA ARG A 62 19.08 -15.32 10.81
C ARG A 62 18.37 -16.36 9.94
N GLY A 63 18.68 -16.34 8.65
CA GLY A 63 18.28 -17.37 7.70
C GLY A 63 18.64 -17.03 6.26
N PRO A 64 18.47 -17.98 5.32
CA PRO A 64 19.01 -17.88 3.96
C PRO A 64 18.15 -17.06 2.98
N GLY A 65 16.99 -16.52 3.40
CA GLY A 65 16.02 -15.91 2.49
C GLY A 65 16.50 -14.64 1.78
N GLU A 66 17.26 -13.79 2.47
CA GLU A 66 17.63 -12.44 2.02
C GLU A 66 16.41 -11.68 1.47
N ASP A 67 15.37 -11.56 2.29
CA ASP A 67 14.07 -11.00 1.87
C ASP A 67 13.22 -10.57 3.08
N ALA A 68 12.21 -9.74 2.83
CA ALA A 68 11.12 -9.54 3.77
C ALA A 68 10.28 -10.84 3.85
N THR A 69 9.93 -11.25 5.06
CA THR A 69 9.18 -12.48 5.33
C THR A 69 7.82 -12.21 5.96
N ALA A 70 7.67 -11.11 6.71
CA ALA A 70 6.41 -10.73 7.30
C ALA A 70 6.20 -9.22 7.40
N LEU A 71 4.93 -8.82 7.36
CA LEU A 71 4.46 -7.46 7.65
C LEU A 71 3.64 -7.48 8.95
N GLY A 72 4.06 -6.68 9.92
CA GLY A 72 3.37 -6.49 11.20
C GLY A 72 2.45 -5.30 11.17
N TRP A 73 1.18 -5.51 11.49
CA TRP A 73 0.10 -4.52 11.50
C TRP A 73 -0.30 -4.20 12.94
N GLU A 74 -0.03 -2.97 13.35
CA GLU A 74 -0.43 -2.43 14.64
C GLU A 74 -1.90 -2.03 14.59
N LEU A 75 -2.66 -2.50 15.57
CA LEU A 75 -4.07 -2.19 15.73
C LEU A 75 -4.25 -1.34 17.00
N ASP A 76 -5.11 -0.32 16.93
CA ASP A 76 -5.29 0.62 18.04
C ASP A 76 -5.71 -0.06 19.35
N ASP A 77 -6.53 -1.11 19.25
CA ASP A 77 -7.08 -1.80 20.40
C ASP A 77 -7.46 -3.26 20.11
N HIS A 78 -7.76 -3.99 21.20
CA HIS A 78 -8.19 -5.39 21.15
C HIS A 78 -9.53 -5.58 20.40
N SER A 79 -10.40 -4.57 20.35
CA SER A 79 -11.68 -4.68 19.63
C SER A 79 -11.47 -4.68 18.11
N THR A 80 -10.56 -3.84 17.60
CA THR A 80 -10.13 -3.83 16.21
C THR A 80 -9.44 -5.16 15.87
N PHE A 81 -8.59 -5.66 16.77
CA PHE A 81 -7.97 -6.98 16.65
C PHE A 81 -9.00 -8.10 16.48
N ASP A 82 -9.95 -8.20 17.40
CA ASP A 82 -10.94 -9.27 17.38
C ASP A 82 -11.87 -9.16 16.16
N THR A 83 -12.13 -7.93 15.69
CA THR A 83 -12.90 -7.67 14.46
C THR A 83 -12.18 -8.23 13.22
N ILE A 84 -10.90 -7.91 13.05
CA ILE A 84 -10.10 -8.39 11.91
C ILE A 84 -9.89 -9.91 12.02
N GLU A 85 -9.65 -10.43 13.23
CA GLU A 85 -9.49 -11.86 13.46
C GLU A 85 -10.75 -12.66 13.08
N ALA A 86 -11.92 -12.20 13.53
CA ALA A 86 -13.19 -12.81 13.18
C ALA A 86 -13.44 -12.77 11.67
N ARG A 87 -13.07 -11.66 11.02
CA ARG A 87 -13.20 -11.49 9.57
C ARG A 87 -12.30 -12.45 8.78
N ILE A 88 -11.06 -12.65 9.21
CA ILE A 88 -10.15 -13.62 8.58
C ILE A 88 -10.68 -15.05 8.75
N LYS A 89 -11.09 -15.40 9.97
CA LYS A 89 -11.63 -16.73 10.30
C LYS A 89 -12.95 -17.02 9.57
N SER A 90 -13.82 -16.04 9.36
CA SER A 90 -15.08 -16.22 8.63
C SER A 90 -14.87 -16.55 7.15
N HIS A 91 -13.71 -16.20 6.58
CA HIS A 91 -13.30 -16.58 5.23
C HIS A 91 -12.56 -17.93 5.20
N GLY A 92 -12.45 -18.62 6.33
CA GLY A 92 -11.81 -19.94 6.42
C GLY A 92 -10.29 -19.92 6.38
N VAL A 93 -9.66 -18.76 6.55
CA VAL A 93 -8.20 -18.63 6.59
C VAL A 93 -7.68 -18.92 8.00
N PRO A 94 -6.66 -19.79 8.15
CA PRO A 94 -6.10 -20.12 9.45
C PRO A 94 -5.36 -18.91 10.05
N VAL A 95 -5.63 -18.68 11.34
CA VAL A 95 -4.94 -17.70 12.18
C VAL A 95 -4.20 -18.45 13.28
N THR A 96 -2.89 -18.23 13.39
CA THR A 96 -2.02 -18.89 14.37
C THR A 96 -1.60 -17.88 15.43
N VAL A 97 -1.84 -18.18 16.70
CA VAL A 97 -1.36 -17.34 17.82
C VAL A 97 0.16 -17.39 17.87
N GLY A 98 0.78 -16.22 17.99
CA GLY A 98 2.22 -16.10 18.15
C GLY A 98 2.70 -16.65 19.50
N SER A 99 3.93 -17.17 19.54
CA SER A 99 4.53 -17.60 20.81
C SER A 99 4.96 -16.40 21.66
N ASP A 100 5.03 -16.57 22.99
CA ASP A 100 5.55 -15.54 23.89
C ASP A 100 6.98 -15.11 23.50
N HIS A 101 7.79 -16.07 23.03
CA HIS A 101 9.13 -15.79 22.52
C HIS A 101 9.09 -14.88 21.29
N ASP A 102 8.25 -15.19 20.30
CA ASP A 102 8.10 -14.37 19.10
C ASP A 102 7.53 -12.97 19.42
N ALA A 103 6.61 -12.88 20.39
CA ALA A 103 6.03 -11.63 20.85
C ALA A 103 7.08 -10.78 21.57
N ALA A 104 7.95 -11.41 22.36
CA ALA A 104 9.13 -10.79 22.95
C ALA A 104 10.07 -10.25 21.85
N LEU A 105 10.33 -11.04 20.79
CA LEU A 105 11.16 -10.62 19.65
C LEU A 105 10.63 -9.41 18.89
N ARG A 106 9.30 -9.26 18.80
CA ARG A 106 8.64 -8.13 18.14
C ARG A 106 8.41 -6.93 19.03
N GLY A 107 8.60 -7.06 20.34
CA GLY A 107 8.24 -5.99 21.25
C GLY A 107 6.73 -5.77 21.35
N VAL A 108 5.90 -6.83 21.30
CA VAL A 108 4.43 -6.71 21.33
C VAL A 108 3.81 -7.61 22.40
N GLU A 109 2.64 -7.23 22.92
CA GLU A 109 1.91 -8.01 23.92
C GLU A 109 1.25 -9.26 23.30
N ARG A 110 0.33 -9.04 22.36
CA ARG A 110 -0.50 -10.06 21.72
C ARG A 110 -0.35 -9.94 20.22
N PHE A 111 -0.03 -11.04 19.55
CA PHE A 111 -0.05 -11.08 18.09
C PHE A 111 -0.47 -12.44 17.53
N VAL A 112 -0.98 -12.42 16.30
CA VAL A 112 -1.29 -13.62 15.51
C VAL A 112 -0.69 -13.50 14.13
N ARG A 113 -0.50 -14.66 13.48
CA ARG A 113 0.00 -14.81 12.11
C ARG A 113 -1.07 -15.38 11.20
N PHE A 114 -1.11 -14.91 9.96
CA PHE A 114 -1.97 -15.46 8.91
C PHE A 114 -1.31 -15.31 7.53
N PRO A 115 -1.69 -16.12 6.54
CA PRO A 115 -1.14 -16.04 5.19
C PRO A 115 -1.44 -14.69 4.52
N GLY A 116 -0.48 -14.16 3.77
CA GLY A 116 -0.64 -12.96 2.96
C GLY A 116 -0.19 -13.13 1.50
N PRO A 117 -0.47 -12.11 0.68
CA PRO A 117 -0.12 -12.13 -0.74
C PRO A 117 1.39 -12.08 -0.94
N ASN A 118 1.84 -12.56 -2.10
CA ASN A 118 3.26 -12.69 -2.45
C ASN A 118 4.09 -13.56 -1.48
N GLY A 119 3.42 -14.40 -0.69
CA GLY A 119 4.06 -15.27 0.30
C GLY A 119 4.60 -14.53 1.52
N LEU A 120 4.17 -13.28 1.74
CA LEU A 120 4.44 -12.53 2.96
C LEU A 120 3.50 -13.01 4.05
N THR A 121 4.04 -13.42 5.19
CA THR A 121 3.22 -13.65 6.38
C THR A 121 2.66 -12.31 6.84
N GLN A 122 1.38 -12.24 7.16
CA GLN A 122 0.82 -11.08 7.84
C GLN A 122 0.79 -11.37 9.33
N GLU A 123 1.16 -10.39 10.13
CA GLU A 123 1.12 -10.45 11.58
C GLU A 123 0.28 -9.26 12.04
N MET A 124 -0.70 -9.47 12.89
CA MET A 124 -1.45 -8.35 13.50
C MET A 124 -1.29 -8.40 15.00
N TYR A 125 -1.20 -7.23 15.61
CA TYR A 125 -0.88 -7.09 17.02
C TYR A 125 -1.51 -5.85 17.66
N VAL A 126 -1.52 -5.84 18.98
CA VAL A 126 -1.91 -4.69 19.82
C VAL A 126 -0.83 -4.47 20.89
N ASN A 127 -0.80 -3.27 21.45
CA ASN A 127 0.07 -2.89 22.57
C ASN A 127 1.56 -3.19 22.28
N ALA A 128 2.15 -2.37 21.39
CA ALA A 128 3.61 -2.33 21.27
C ALA A 128 4.24 -1.92 22.61
N ARG A 129 5.38 -2.53 22.94
CA ARG A 129 6.20 -2.15 24.08
C ARG A 129 7.19 -1.08 23.67
N ASN A 130 7.45 -0.18 24.61
CA ASN A 130 8.49 0.82 24.45
C ASN A 130 9.86 0.21 24.75
N GLY A 131 10.85 0.57 23.95
CA GLY A 131 12.25 0.21 24.15
C GLY A 131 12.76 0.79 25.48
N PRO A 132 13.61 0.04 26.19
CA PRO A 132 14.04 0.40 27.54
C PRO A 132 15.04 1.56 27.55
N GLU A 133 15.77 1.76 26.46
CA GLU A 133 16.83 2.75 26.32
C GLU A 133 16.40 3.93 25.44
N PRO A 134 16.91 5.14 25.73
CA PRO A 134 16.72 6.31 24.87
C PRO A 134 17.17 6.05 23.42
N LEU A 135 16.44 6.62 22.48
CA LEU A 135 16.78 6.52 21.07
C LEU A 135 18.11 7.20 20.76
N THR A 136 18.92 6.50 19.98
CA THR A 136 20.16 7.00 19.40
C THR A 136 20.04 6.89 17.89
N LEU A 137 19.63 7.98 17.25
CA LEU A 137 19.40 8.09 15.82
C LEU A 137 20.45 9.00 15.18
N ALA A 138 20.88 8.70 13.96
CA ALA A 138 21.65 9.65 13.17
C ALA A 138 20.75 10.66 12.43
N ALA A 139 19.45 10.36 12.31
CA ALA A 139 18.42 11.31 11.89
C ALA A 139 18.00 12.14 13.12
N SER A 140 18.50 13.37 13.20
CA SER A 140 18.38 14.23 14.38
C SER A 140 16.95 14.73 14.65
N GLY A 141 16.17 14.95 13.59
CA GLY A 141 14.73 15.25 13.67
C GLY A 141 13.87 14.01 13.88
N GLY A 142 14.46 12.81 13.81
CA GLY A 142 13.77 11.54 13.97
C GLY A 142 12.96 11.10 12.74
N PHE A 143 12.13 10.09 12.94
CA PHE A 143 11.29 9.47 11.91
C PHE A 143 9.80 9.72 12.15
N VAL A 144 9.01 9.69 11.08
CA VAL A 144 7.56 9.89 11.10
C VAL A 144 6.85 8.53 11.08
N THR A 145 6.54 8.03 12.28
CA THR A 145 5.68 6.85 12.51
C THR A 145 4.32 7.27 13.06
N GLY A 146 4.30 7.87 14.26
CA GLY A 146 3.15 8.53 14.86
C GLY A 146 1.83 7.75 14.77
N VAL A 147 0.73 8.47 14.57
CA VAL A 147 -0.63 7.91 14.49
C VAL A 147 -0.94 7.19 13.18
N HIS A 148 0.01 7.11 12.24
CA HIS A 148 -0.19 6.50 10.92
C HIS A 148 0.73 5.28 10.67
N GLY A 149 1.53 4.88 11.66
CA GLY A 149 2.54 3.82 11.54
C GLY A 149 3.72 4.18 10.64
N MET A 150 4.57 3.19 10.37
CA MET A 150 5.68 3.33 9.42
C MET A 150 5.16 3.52 7.98
N GLY A 151 5.98 4.15 7.13
CA GLY A 151 5.68 4.51 5.73
C GLY A 151 4.86 3.49 4.93
N HIS A 152 5.51 2.74 4.05
CA HIS A 152 4.79 1.81 3.17
C HIS A 152 5.66 0.66 2.67
N VAL A 153 5.02 -0.28 1.99
CA VAL A 153 5.67 -1.30 1.18
C VAL A 153 5.15 -1.27 -0.24
N ALA A 154 6.03 -1.42 -1.24
CA ALA A 154 5.64 -1.65 -2.62
C ALA A 154 5.81 -3.11 -3.01
N ILE A 155 4.79 -3.68 -3.63
CA ILE A 155 4.74 -5.09 -3.99
C ILE A 155 4.40 -5.20 -5.47
N ALA A 156 5.26 -5.87 -6.23
CA ALA A 156 4.97 -6.26 -7.60
C ALA A 156 4.15 -7.55 -7.64
N THR A 157 3.13 -7.63 -8.48
CA THR A 157 2.28 -8.82 -8.62
C THR A 157 1.67 -8.95 -10.00
N LYS A 158 1.41 -10.20 -10.39
CA LYS A 158 0.61 -10.60 -11.55
C LYS A 158 -0.88 -10.59 -11.29
N LYS A 159 -1.33 -10.42 -10.04
CA LYS A 159 -2.75 -10.47 -9.64
C LYS A 159 -3.16 -9.22 -8.86
N PRO A 160 -3.00 -8.01 -9.43
CA PRO A 160 -3.19 -6.76 -8.71
C PRO A 160 -4.60 -6.60 -8.11
N HIS A 161 -5.64 -7.02 -8.84
CA HIS A 161 -7.02 -6.91 -8.36
C HIS A 161 -7.30 -7.84 -7.17
N GLN A 162 -6.69 -9.02 -7.14
CA GLN A 162 -6.80 -9.94 -6.01
C GLN A 162 -6.08 -9.37 -4.78
N MET A 163 -4.89 -8.82 -4.97
CA MET A 163 -4.15 -8.17 -3.88
C MET A 163 -4.89 -6.94 -3.35
N ARG A 164 -5.52 -6.12 -4.21
CA ARG A 164 -6.39 -5.03 -3.77
C ARG A 164 -7.58 -5.55 -2.95
N GLY A 165 -8.26 -6.59 -3.44
CA GLY A 165 -9.36 -7.23 -2.71
C GLY A 165 -8.93 -7.83 -1.36
N TYR A 166 -7.70 -8.33 -1.25
CA TYR A 166 -7.14 -8.80 0.01
C TYR A 166 -7.05 -7.67 1.06
N TYR A 167 -6.42 -6.55 0.72
CA TYR A 167 -6.26 -5.45 1.67
C TYR A 167 -7.57 -4.73 1.99
N ASP A 168 -8.50 -4.66 1.02
CA ASP A 168 -9.88 -4.20 1.27
C ASP A 168 -10.60 -5.13 2.24
N THR A 169 -10.58 -6.44 1.97
CA THR A 169 -11.24 -7.43 2.85
C THR A 169 -10.63 -7.43 4.24
N VAL A 170 -9.30 -7.38 4.41
CA VAL A 170 -8.70 -7.53 5.74
C VAL A 170 -8.73 -6.21 6.53
N PHE A 171 -8.44 -5.07 5.89
CA PHE A 171 -8.20 -3.79 6.57
C PHE A 171 -9.10 -2.64 6.14
N ASP A 172 -10.14 -2.89 5.33
CA ASP A 172 -10.96 -1.85 4.70
C ASP A 172 -10.09 -0.82 3.93
N ALA A 173 -8.99 -1.30 3.31
CA ALA A 173 -8.04 -0.44 2.64
C ALA A 173 -8.68 0.32 1.48
N ARG A 174 -8.42 1.62 1.43
CA ARG A 174 -8.95 2.54 0.41
C ARG A 174 -7.88 2.81 -0.64
N LEU A 175 -8.33 3.15 -1.84
CA LEU A 175 -7.45 3.65 -2.89
C LEU A 175 -7.17 5.13 -2.65
N SER A 176 -5.91 5.51 -2.74
CA SER A 176 -5.49 6.91 -2.76
C SER A 176 -5.35 7.40 -4.18
N ASP A 177 -4.55 6.73 -5.00
CA ASP A 177 -4.26 7.14 -6.38
C ASP A 177 -3.80 5.96 -7.25
N TYR A 178 -3.72 6.21 -8.55
CA TYR A 178 -2.99 5.39 -9.52
C TYR A 178 -1.80 6.16 -10.12
N ILE A 179 -0.74 5.43 -10.49
CA ILE A 179 0.27 5.91 -11.44
C ILE A 179 0.31 4.98 -12.65
N ASP A 180 0.26 5.56 -13.84
CA ASP A 180 0.63 4.90 -15.08
C ASP A 180 2.07 5.25 -15.45
N GLU A 181 2.90 4.23 -15.64
CA GLU A 181 4.34 4.38 -15.90
C GLU A 181 4.77 3.52 -17.09
N THR A 182 5.78 3.96 -17.84
CA THR A 182 6.41 3.18 -18.91
C THR A 182 7.91 3.03 -18.65
N ILE A 183 8.33 1.84 -18.24
CA ILE A 183 9.74 1.53 -17.98
C ILE A 183 10.24 0.61 -19.09
N SER A 184 11.26 1.04 -19.82
CA SER A 184 11.89 0.26 -20.90
C SER A 184 10.86 -0.30 -21.92
N GLY A 185 9.81 0.48 -22.21
CA GLY A 185 8.74 0.11 -23.14
C GLY A 185 7.63 -0.77 -22.55
N VAL A 186 7.74 -1.20 -21.30
CA VAL A 186 6.70 -1.96 -20.59
C VAL A 186 5.82 -1.01 -19.80
N LYS A 187 4.50 -1.09 -20.00
CA LYS A 187 3.52 -0.29 -19.28
C LYS A 187 3.18 -0.92 -17.94
N PHE A 188 3.37 -0.16 -16.88
CA PHE A 188 3.00 -0.48 -15.52
C PHE A 188 1.80 0.36 -15.07
N LYS A 189 1.02 -0.20 -14.16
CA LYS A 189 0.02 0.51 -13.36
C LYS A 189 0.32 0.23 -11.90
N ILE A 190 0.47 1.29 -11.13
CA ILE A 190 0.72 1.26 -9.70
C ILE A 190 -0.52 1.75 -9.00
N ARG A 191 -0.93 1.06 -7.92
CA ARG A 191 -2.11 1.37 -7.12
C ARG A 191 -1.66 1.68 -5.71
N PHE A 192 -2.02 2.84 -5.21
CA PHE A 192 -1.62 3.30 -3.88
C PHE A 192 -2.79 3.07 -2.94
N LEU A 193 -2.63 2.14 -2.00
CA LEU A 193 -3.65 1.78 -1.02
C LEU A 193 -3.25 2.30 0.35
N ARG A 194 -4.24 2.79 1.09
CA ARG A 194 -4.10 3.31 2.45
C ARG A 194 -5.04 2.62 3.41
N VAL A 195 -4.60 2.45 4.65
CA VAL A 195 -5.39 1.90 5.76
C VAL A 195 -5.69 2.95 6.84
N ASN A 196 -5.13 4.15 6.68
CA ASN A 196 -5.34 5.35 7.48
C ASN A 196 -5.09 6.59 6.57
N GLU A 197 -4.96 7.79 7.14
CA GLU A 197 -4.80 9.05 6.41
C GLU A 197 -3.42 9.23 5.76
N ARG A 198 -2.45 8.33 6.00
CA ARG A 198 -1.22 8.29 5.21
C ARG A 198 -1.59 8.08 3.73
N HIS A 199 -0.93 8.80 2.83
CA HIS A 199 -1.22 8.68 1.39
C HIS A 199 -1.22 7.23 0.92
N HIS A 200 -0.29 6.40 1.39
CA HIS A 200 -0.40 4.97 1.20
C HIS A 200 0.41 4.20 2.23
N THR A 201 0.00 2.97 2.48
CA THR A 201 0.73 2.00 3.29
C THR A 201 1.14 0.79 2.44
N VAL A 202 0.42 0.54 1.35
CA VAL A 202 0.75 -0.51 0.37
C VAL A 202 0.64 0.05 -1.04
N ALA A 203 1.70 -0.09 -1.83
CA ALA A 203 1.68 0.14 -3.27
C ALA A 203 1.67 -1.19 -4.04
N ILE A 204 0.75 -1.35 -4.98
CA ILE A 204 0.63 -2.55 -5.82
C ILE A 204 1.05 -2.22 -7.25
N ALA A 205 2.23 -2.69 -7.64
CA ALA A 205 2.74 -2.54 -9.00
C ALA A 205 2.40 -3.76 -9.86
N SER A 206 1.89 -3.52 -11.06
CA SER A 206 1.64 -4.58 -12.04
C SER A 206 1.81 -4.08 -13.46
N THR A 207 2.29 -4.94 -14.34
CA THR A 207 2.28 -4.72 -15.78
C THR A 207 0.87 -4.77 -16.37
N LYS A 208 0.53 -3.86 -17.31
CA LYS A 208 -0.84 -3.74 -17.86
C LYS A 208 -1.27 -4.89 -18.77
N HIS A 209 -0.36 -5.46 -19.57
CA HIS A 209 -0.71 -6.38 -20.67
C HIS A 209 -0.09 -7.77 -20.57
N LEU A 210 0.91 -7.94 -19.72
CA LEU A 210 1.67 -9.18 -19.57
C LEU A 210 1.76 -9.48 -18.09
N PRO A 211 1.14 -10.54 -17.54
CA PRO A 211 1.24 -10.83 -16.11
C PRO A 211 2.66 -11.35 -15.80
N ILE A 212 3.59 -10.43 -15.55
CA ILE A 212 4.98 -10.71 -15.15
C ILE A 212 5.30 -9.99 -13.85
N ASN A 213 6.15 -10.62 -13.04
CA ASN A 213 6.71 -10.03 -11.84
C ASN A 213 8.24 -10.00 -11.98
N PRO A 214 8.85 -8.84 -12.27
CA PRO A 214 10.29 -8.72 -12.46
C PRO A 214 11.08 -8.61 -11.16
N ILE A 215 10.42 -8.68 -10.00
CA ILE A 215 11.03 -8.49 -8.68
C ILE A 215 11.35 -9.86 -8.07
N ARG A 216 12.60 -10.04 -7.64
CA ARG A 216 13.08 -11.29 -7.01
C ARG A 216 12.51 -11.45 -5.59
N THR A 217 12.48 -10.35 -4.85
CA THR A 217 12.07 -10.26 -3.46
C THR A 217 10.56 -10.14 -3.31
N ARG A 218 10.03 -10.42 -2.12
CA ARG A 218 8.59 -10.34 -1.83
C ARG A 218 8.06 -8.90 -1.80
N ILE A 219 8.92 -7.94 -1.53
CA ILE A 219 8.66 -6.51 -1.70
C ILE A 219 9.66 -5.93 -2.70
N GLN A 220 9.25 -4.92 -3.47
CA GLN A 220 10.18 -4.13 -4.27
C GLN A 220 10.92 -3.14 -3.37
N HIS A 221 10.18 -2.40 -2.54
CA HIS A 221 10.75 -1.55 -1.50
C HIS A 221 9.92 -1.52 -0.22
N CYS A 222 10.55 -1.09 0.87
CA CYS A 222 9.87 -0.48 2.00
C CYS A 222 10.28 0.99 2.13
N ASN A 223 9.42 1.80 2.70
CA ASN A 223 9.60 3.23 2.93
C ASN A 223 9.58 3.56 4.42
N VAL A 224 10.48 4.47 4.82
CA VAL A 224 10.42 5.18 6.09
C VAL A 224 10.61 6.66 5.84
N GLN A 225 10.05 7.49 6.73
CA GLN A 225 10.00 8.93 6.55
C GLN A 225 10.77 9.61 7.67
N VAL A 226 11.59 10.60 7.33
CA VAL A 226 12.26 11.47 8.30
C VAL A 226 11.45 12.74 8.50
N ALA A 227 11.56 13.35 9.68
CA ALA A 227 10.87 14.60 9.99
C ALA A 227 11.49 15.79 9.24
N GLU A 228 12.81 15.78 9.04
CA GLU A 228 13.56 16.90 8.50
C GLU A 228 14.23 16.57 7.16
N LEU A 229 14.21 17.53 6.22
CA LEU A 229 14.85 17.37 4.91
C LEU A 229 16.37 17.16 5.05
N SER A 230 16.99 17.81 6.04
CA SER A 230 18.41 17.65 6.34
C SER A 230 18.76 16.19 6.65
N ASP A 231 17.92 15.48 7.40
CA ASP A 231 18.17 14.08 7.73
C ASP A 231 18.11 13.17 6.49
N MET A 232 17.18 13.44 5.57
CA MET A 232 17.11 12.72 4.28
C MET A 232 18.37 12.96 3.45
N THR A 233 18.78 14.22 3.30
CA THR A 233 19.97 14.56 2.49
C THR A 233 21.28 14.05 3.11
N LEU A 234 21.40 14.06 4.44
CA LEU A 234 22.55 13.49 5.15
C LEU A 234 22.57 11.96 5.02
N ALA A 235 21.43 11.28 5.14
CA ALA A 235 21.35 9.83 4.92
C ALA A 235 21.76 9.46 3.50
N TYR A 236 21.29 10.20 2.50
CA TYR A 236 21.72 10.02 1.10
C TYR A 236 23.24 10.11 0.94
N GLN A 237 23.88 11.11 1.58
CA GLN A 237 25.34 11.25 1.58
C GLN A 237 26.03 10.08 2.29
N ARG A 238 25.52 9.63 3.44
CA ARG A 238 26.07 8.47 4.18
C ARG A 238 25.98 7.19 3.38
N VAL A 239 24.85 6.91 2.74
CA VAL A 239 24.65 5.74 1.85
C VAL A 239 25.72 5.72 0.76
N LYS A 240 25.92 6.84 0.05
CA LYS A 240 26.96 6.95 -0.99
C LYS A 240 28.37 6.81 -0.42
N HIS A 241 28.67 7.49 0.68
CA HIS A 241 30.00 7.46 1.30
C HIS A 241 30.39 6.06 1.79
N LEU A 242 29.42 5.30 2.33
CA LEU A 242 29.63 3.94 2.82
C LEU A 242 29.66 2.89 1.69
N GLY A 243 29.43 3.31 0.44
CA GLY A 243 29.52 2.47 -0.76
C GLY A 243 28.33 1.54 -0.97
N PHE A 244 27.15 1.88 -0.44
CA PHE A 244 25.92 1.15 -0.76
C PHE A 244 25.36 1.61 -2.10
N ASP A 245 24.78 0.68 -2.84
CA ASP A 245 24.19 0.97 -4.15
C ASP A 245 22.95 1.85 -4.02
N MET A 246 22.83 2.81 -4.92
CA MET A 246 21.66 3.68 -5.05
C MET A 246 20.83 3.16 -6.22
N ALA A 247 19.57 2.82 -6.00
CA ALA A 247 18.64 2.41 -7.05
C ALA A 247 18.09 3.61 -7.82
N LEU A 248 17.64 4.65 -7.09
CA LEU A 248 17.12 5.90 -7.65
C LEU A 248 17.68 7.08 -6.87
N SER A 249 18.17 8.10 -7.58
CA SER A 249 18.60 9.37 -7.00
C SER A 249 17.44 10.11 -6.34
N VAL A 250 17.75 11.20 -5.63
CA VAL A 250 16.72 12.08 -5.04
C VAL A 250 15.76 12.58 -6.13
N GLY A 251 14.46 12.47 -5.86
CA GLY A 251 13.41 13.03 -6.69
C GLY A 251 12.15 13.35 -5.91
N GLN A 252 11.12 13.79 -6.61
CA GLN A 252 9.82 14.10 -6.02
C GLN A 252 8.70 13.38 -6.76
N HIS A 253 7.84 12.68 -6.01
CA HIS A 253 6.73 11.93 -6.56
C HIS A 253 5.57 12.79 -7.09
N THR A 254 4.87 12.28 -8.09
CA THR A 254 3.74 12.98 -8.73
C THR A 254 2.45 12.93 -7.92
N ASN A 255 2.20 11.84 -7.20
CA ASN A 255 1.01 11.59 -6.40
C ASN A 255 1.13 12.20 -5.00
N ASP A 256 1.92 11.61 -4.11
CA ASP A 256 2.01 11.98 -2.70
C ASP A 256 2.93 13.18 -2.40
N LYS A 257 3.64 13.66 -3.43
CA LYS A 257 4.61 14.77 -3.37
C LYS A 257 5.82 14.51 -2.47
N GLU A 258 6.03 13.28 -2.01
CA GLU A 258 7.18 12.92 -1.20
C GLU A 258 8.48 13.20 -1.96
N LEU A 259 9.44 13.81 -1.28
CA LEU A 259 10.83 13.82 -1.75
C LEU A 259 11.50 12.58 -1.18
N SER A 260 12.11 11.76 -2.03
CA SER A 260 12.72 10.51 -1.60
C SER A 260 13.91 10.11 -2.46
N PHE A 261 14.70 9.18 -1.94
CA PHE A 261 15.70 8.41 -2.69
C PHE A 261 15.60 6.93 -2.33
N TYR A 262 16.20 6.07 -3.15
CA TYR A 262 16.09 4.62 -3.01
C TYR A 262 17.48 3.99 -2.93
N ALA A 263 17.84 3.44 -1.78
CA ALA A 263 19.06 2.66 -1.60
C ALA A 263 18.79 1.15 -1.74
N VAL A 264 19.75 0.36 -2.18
CA VAL A 264 19.61 -1.10 -2.21
C VAL A 264 20.03 -1.67 -0.85
N THR A 265 19.14 -2.42 -0.21
CA THR A 265 19.43 -3.08 1.06
C THR A 265 20.43 -4.22 0.88
N PRO A 266 21.11 -4.69 1.95
CA PRO A 266 21.98 -5.87 1.86
C PRO A 266 21.26 -7.14 1.35
N SER A 267 19.95 -7.23 1.57
CA SER A 267 19.10 -8.34 1.09
C SER A 267 18.53 -8.10 -0.32
N GLY A 268 18.74 -6.93 -0.91
CA GLY A 268 18.55 -6.65 -2.33
C GLY A 268 17.19 -6.08 -2.74
N PHE A 269 16.24 -5.92 -1.81
CA PHE A 269 15.09 -5.03 -2.04
C PHE A 269 15.50 -3.58 -1.78
N GLU A 270 14.73 -2.62 -2.29
CA GLU A 270 15.05 -1.21 -2.17
C GLU A 270 14.53 -0.63 -0.84
N TRP A 271 15.24 0.36 -0.31
CA TRP A 271 14.86 1.13 0.87
C TRP A 271 14.64 2.56 0.44
N GLU A 272 13.38 2.98 0.46
CA GLU A 272 13.01 4.36 0.21
C GLU A 272 13.09 5.14 1.52
N LEU A 273 13.86 6.24 1.50
CA LEU A 273 13.88 7.20 2.59
C LEU A 273 13.24 8.49 2.12
N GLY A 274 12.07 8.79 2.66
CA GLY A 274 11.22 9.89 2.25
C GLY A 274 11.18 11.06 3.22
N TRP A 275 10.75 12.22 2.71
CA TRP A 275 10.46 13.42 3.48
C TRP A 275 9.21 14.12 2.93
N ASN A 276 8.33 14.48 3.86
CA ASN A 276 7.18 15.38 3.66
C ASN A 276 6.20 15.00 2.52
N PRO A 277 5.67 13.77 2.51
CA PRO A 277 4.49 13.47 1.71
C PRO A 277 3.26 14.23 2.24
N ILE A 278 2.25 14.38 1.39
CA ILE A 278 0.93 14.84 1.81
C ILE A 278 0.24 13.81 2.71
N VAL A 279 -0.66 14.31 3.56
CA VAL A 279 -1.61 13.51 4.33
C VAL A 279 -2.99 13.66 3.68
N VAL A 280 -3.70 12.54 3.56
CA VAL A 280 -5.00 12.48 2.90
C VAL A 280 -6.09 12.99 3.85
N ASP A 281 -6.91 13.92 3.38
CA ASP A 281 -8.14 14.35 4.06
C ASP A 281 -9.33 13.55 3.50
N GLU A 282 -9.91 12.68 4.33
CA GLU A 282 -11.04 11.83 3.93
C GLU A 282 -12.28 12.59 3.46
N SER A 283 -12.43 13.86 3.85
CA SER A 283 -13.58 14.67 3.47
C SER A 283 -13.46 15.28 2.06
N THR A 284 -12.24 15.36 1.53
CA THR A 284 -11.95 16.07 0.28
C THR A 284 -11.19 15.24 -0.76
N TRP A 285 -10.61 14.09 -0.37
CA TRP A 285 -9.76 13.30 -1.25
C TRP A 285 -10.54 12.58 -2.37
N GLU A 286 -10.12 12.80 -3.61
CA GLU A 286 -10.63 12.11 -4.79
C GLU A 286 -9.49 11.36 -5.51
N PRO A 287 -9.54 10.02 -5.60
CA PRO A 287 -8.50 9.26 -6.26
C PRO A 287 -8.29 9.66 -7.73
N THR A 288 -7.04 9.93 -8.08
CA THR A 288 -6.62 10.42 -9.38
C THR A 288 -5.62 9.48 -10.02
N THR A 289 -5.50 9.53 -11.36
CA THR A 289 -4.44 8.81 -12.09
C THR A 289 -3.38 9.78 -12.56
N HIS A 290 -2.14 9.58 -12.09
CA HIS A 290 -0.97 10.35 -12.48
C HIS A 290 -0.21 9.67 -13.62
N GLN A 291 0.53 10.45 -14.39
CA GLN A 291 1.41 9.97 -15.45
C GLN A 291 2.86 10.12 -15.01
N GLY A 292 3.57 9.00 -14.95
CA GLY A 292 4.95 8.94 -14.47
C GLY A 292 5.06 8.99 -12.94
N ILE A 293 6.10 8.35 -12.41
CA ILE A 293 6.35 8.27 -10.96
C ILE A 293 6.86 9.58 -10.35
N SER A 294 7.48 10.46 -11.15
CA SER A 294 8.23 11.61 -10.63
C SER A 294 7.94 12.90 -11.38
N ILE A 295 7.82 14.00 -10.63
CA ILE A 295 7.80 15.38 -11.18
C ILE A 295 9.19 15.72 -11.73
N TRP A 296 10.23 15.33 -10.98
CA TRP A 296 11.65 15.45 -11.34
C TRP A 296 12.46 14.44 -10.50
N GLY A 297 13.70 14.16 -10.91
CA GLY A 297 14.61 13.29 -10.17
C GLY A 297 14.26 11.80 -10.31
N HIS A 298 14.55 11.00 -9.27
CA HIS A 298 14.42 9.54 -9.28
C HIS A 298 15.08 8.91 -10.51
N THR A 299 16.26 9.41 -10.87
CA THR A 299 17.02 8.88 -11.99
C THR A 299 17.68 7.58 -11.55
N PRO A 300 17.57 6.49 -12.33
CA PRO A 300 18.31 5.27 -12.03
C PRO A 300 19.80 5.52 -11.87
N GLU A 301 20.34 5.12 -10.73
CA GLU A 301 21.78 5.13 -10.48
C GLU A 301 22.31 3.70 -10.52
N GLY A 302 23.56 3.54 -10.96
CA GLY A 302 24.24 2.24 -10.91
C GLY A 302 23.66 1.12 -11.78
N GLN A 303 22.59 1.35 -12.57
CA GLN A 303 21.98 0.31 -13.42
C GLN A 303 22.99 -0.20 -14.45
N ALA A 304 23.60 -1.33 -14.15
CA ALA A 304 24.41 -2.05 -15.10
C ALA A 304 23.50 -2.78 -16.08
N ILE A 305 24.02 -3.06 -17.28
CA ILE A 305 23.34 -3.95 -18.25
C ILE A 305 22.96 -5.29 -17.60
N VAL A 306 23.76 -5.75 -16.62
CA VAL A 306 23.50 -6.97 -15.84
C VAL A 306 22.18 -6.90 -15.06
N ASP A 307 21.83 -5.76 -14.46
CA ASP A 307 20.61 -5.62 -13.65
C ASP A 307 19.35 -5.69 -14.52
N ILE A 308 19.44 -5.16 -15.74
CA ILE A 308 18.37 -5.28 -16.74
C ILE A 308 18.19 -6.74 -17.15
N PHE A 309 19.30 -7.47 -17.38
CA PHE A 309 19.25 -8.89 -17.70
C PHE A 309 18.69 -9.74 -16.55
N GLU A 310 19.05 -9.46 -15.30
CA GLU A 310 18.49 -10.17 -14.15
C GLU A 310 17.00 -9.87 -13.98
N ARG A 311 16.57 -8.62 -14.07
CA ARG A 311 15.13 -8.27 -14.07
C ARG A 311 14.37 -8.97 -15.20
N PHE A 312 14.97 -9.08 -16.39
CA PHE A 312 14.39 -9.83 -17.50
C PHE A 312 14.30 -11.33 -17.21
N LYS A 313 15.37 -11.95 -16.69
CA LYS A 313 15.37 -13.38 -16.30
C LYS A 313 14.33 -13.66 -15.21
N VAL A 314 14.25 -12.81 -14.19
CA VAL A 314 13.25 -12.91 -13.12
C VAL A 314 11.85 -12.78 -13.70
N GLY A 315 11.61 -11.76 -14.54
CA GLY A 315 10.34 -11.58 -15.25
C GLY A 315 9.95 -12.81 -16.07
N ALA A 316 10.87 -13.38 -16.86
CA ALA A 316 10.63 -14.58 -17.64
C ALA A 316 10.32 -15.81 -16.76
N ARG A 317 11.09 -16.03 -15.69
CA ARG A 317 10.81 -17.11 -14.72
C ARG A 317 9.47 -16.93 -14.03
N SER A 318 9.07 -15.69 -13.72
CA SER A 318 7.79 -15.40 -13.08
C SER A 318 6.61 -15.88 -13.91
N MET A 319 6.72 -15.94 -15.24
CA MET A 319 5.65 -16.46 -16.11
C MET A 319 5.37 -17.95 -15.84
N LEU A 320 6.37 -18.70 -15.39
CA LEU A 320 6.28 -20.14 -15.13
C LEU A 320 5.82 -20.47 -13.70
N HIS A 321 5.98 -19.54 -12.75
CA HIS A 321 5.65 -19.77 -11.34
C HIS A 321 4.28 -19.21 -10.96
N ARG A 322 3.53 -19.92 -10.12
CA ARG A 322 2.31 -19.38 -9.51
C ARG A 322 2.69 -18.41 -8.39
N GLU A 323 2.06 -17.25 -8.37
CA GLU A 323 2.15 -16.33 -7.23
C GLU A 323 1.27 -16.83 -6.09
N SER A 324 1.84 -16.83 -4.89
CA SER A 324 1.13 -17.06 -3.63
C SER A 324 0.09 -15.96 -3.43
N ALA A 325 -1.17 -16.35 -3.50
CA ALA A 325 -2.33 -15.52 -3.18
C ALA A 325 -3.08 -16.20 -2.03
N VAL A 326 -4.03 -15.48 -1.44
CA VAL A 326 -4.97 -16.02 -0.44
C VAL A 326 -6.38 -15.81 -0.99
N PRO A 327 -6.82 -16.63 -1.97
CA PRO A 327 -8.06 -16.39 -2.71
C PRO A 327 -9.28 -16.18 -1.82
N GLU A 328 -9.30 -16.83 -0.66
CA GLU A 328 -10.34 -16.75 0.35
C GLU A 328 -10.55 -15.31 0.86
N LEU A 329 -9.49 -14.51 0.93
CA LEU A 329 -9.53 -13.11 1.37
C LEU A 329 -9.55 -12.12 0.21
N CYS A 330 -9.35 -12.57 -1.03
CA CYS A 330 -9.34 -11.68 -2.19
C CYS A 330 -10.74 -11.31 -2.68
N GLY A 331 -11.78 -12.04 -2.26
CA GLY A 331 -13.11 -11.98 -2.85
C GLY A 331 -13.08 -12.25 -4.36
N THR A 332 -13.86 -11.49 -5.14
CA THR A 332 -13.77 -11.51 -6.62
C THR A 332 -12.56 -10.72 -7.15
N GLY A 333 -11.77 -10.10 -6.27
CA GLY A 333 -10.83 -9.03 -6.60
C GLY A 333 -11.56 -7.71 -6.89
N ILE A 334 -10.85 -6.61 -6.73
CA ILE A 334 -11.36 -5.26 -6.99
C ILE A 334 -10.70 -4.72 -8.27
N PRO A 335 -11.44 -4.59 -9.39
CA PRO A 335 -10.92 -4.07 -10.63
C PRO A 335 -10.61 -2.57 -10.50
N ASP A 336 -9.74 -2.06 -11.36
CA ASP A 336 -9.52 -0.62 -11.46
C ASP A 336 -10.80 0.09 -11.92
N ASP A 337 -11.09 1.26 -11.35
CA ASP A 337 -12.30 2.00 -11.65
C ASP A 337 -12.35 2.41 -13.14
N ARG A 338 -13.57 2.41 -13.70
CA ARG A 338 -13.92 2.26 -15.13
C ARG A 338 -13.50 3.42 -16.07
N ALA A 339 -12.24 3.82 -16.11
CA ALA A 339 -11.69 4.55 -17.27
C ALA A 339 -11.13 3.60 -18.34
N ASP A 340 -10.75 2.37 -17.98
CA ASP A 340 -10.06 1.42 -18.89
C ASP A 340 -10.98 0.36 -19.56
N GLU A 341 -12.26 0.24 -19.16
CA GLU A 341 -13.19 -0.77 -19.71
C GLU A 341 -13.65 -0.50 -21.16
N ALA A 342 -13.53 0.74 -21.66
CA ALA A 342 -13.99 1.10 -23.00
C ALA A 342 -13.15 0.49 -24.13
N VAL A 343 -11.91 0.08 -23.83
CA VAL A 343 -10.99 -0.50 -24.83
C VAL A 343 -11.25 -2.01 -25.02
N ASN A 344 -11.69 -2.72 -23.98
CA ASN A 344 -11.84 -4.18 -24.05
C ASN A 344 -13.19 -4.65 -24.65
N ARG A 345 -14.25 -3.81 -24.62
CA ARG A 345 -15.53 -4.13 -25.28
C ARG A 345 -15.50 -4.02 -26.80
N LYS A 346 -14.48 -3.37 -27.38
CA LYS A 346 -14.27 -3.34 -28.83
C LYS A 346 -13.45 -4.52 -29.36
N ALA A 347 -12.81 -5.31 -28.48
CA ALA A 347 -11.93 -6.42 -28.85
C ALA A 347 -12.60 -7.80 -28.85
N THR A 348 -13.75 -7.97 -28.17
CA THR A 348 -14.55 -9.20 -28.21
C THR A 348 -15.90 -8.89 -28.83
N GLY A 349 -16.06 -9.11 -30.14
CA GLY A 349 -17.26 -8.83 -30.93
C GLY A 349 -18.48 -9.69 -30.56
N TRP A 350 -18.96 -9.57 -29.33
CA TRP A 350 -20.16 -10.23 -28.86
C TRP A 350 -21.29 -9.22 -28.76
N LYS A 351 -22.21 -9.26 -29.73
CA LYS A 351 -23.52 -8.59 -29.62
C LYS A 351 -24.52 -9.59 -29.02
N PRO A 352 -25.30 -9.22 -27.99
CA PRO A 352 -26.36 -10.08 -27.50
C PRO A 352 -27.45 -10.22 -28.57
N ILE A 353 -27.81 -11.47 -28.88
CA ILE A 353 -28.91 -11.81 -29.77
C ILE A 353 -30.22 -11.46 -29.06
N GLN A 354 -31.00 -10.56 -29.65
CA GLN A 354 -32.40 -10.38 -29.23
C GLN A 354 -33.25 -11.50 -29.83
N PRO A 355 -34.14 -12.15 -29.04
CA PRO A 355 -35.04 -13.15 -29.59
C PRO A 355 -36.09 -12.48 -30.47
N VAL A 356 -36.00 -12.75 -31.78
CA VAL A 356 -37.03 -12.43 -32.77
C VAL A 356 -38.24 -13.33 -32.52
N ARG A 357 -39.38 -12.72 -32.14
CA ARG A 357 -40.71 -13.32 -32.36
C ARG A 357 -41.29 -12.69 -33.62
N LEU A 358 -41.53 -13.52 -34.63
CA LEU A 358 -42.30 -13.20 -35.82
C LEU A 358 -43.75 -13.64 -35.61
N ALA A 359 -44.69 -12.69 -35.69
CA ALA A 359 -46.05 -12.94 -36.16
C ALA A 359 -46.58 -11.66 -36.83
N SER A 360 -46.98 -11.84 -38.09
CA SER A 360 -47.74 -10.97 -39.01
C SER A 360 -49.09 -10.55 -38.41
N SER A 361 -49.91 -9.58 -38.86
CA SER A 361 -50.01 -8.66 -40.01
C SER A 361 -51.38 -7.92 -39.87
N TYR A 362 -51.56 -6.80 -40.58
CA TYR A 362 -52.80 -6.01 -40.79
C TYR A 362 -53.32 -5.20 -39.58
N GLY A 363 -53.80 -3.96 -39.65
CA GLY A 363 -54.05 -2.99 -40.71
C GLY A 363 -54.97 -1.86 -40.18
N TYR A 364 -54.91 -0.67 -40.82
CA TYR A 364 -55.90 0.42 -40.88
C TYR A 364 -56.12 1.47 -39.73
N VAL A 365 -55.65 2.71 -40.01
CA VAL A 365 -56.36 4.01 -40.20
C VAL A 365 -57.15 4.74 -39.07
N SER A 366 -56.76 6.03 -38.89
CA SER A 366 -57.53 7.24 -38.44
C SER A 366 -58.08 7.30 -37.01
N SER A 367 -58.34 8.42 -36.33
CA SER A 367 -58.11 9.87 -36.46
C SER A 367 -58.60 10.53 -35.14
N THR A 368 -58.36 11.85 -34.98
CA THR A 368 -58.94 12.79 -33.99
C THR A 368 -58.36 12.71 -32.56
N GLY A 369 -58.08 13.79 -31.82
CA GLY A 369 -58.26 15.23 -31.99
C GLY A 369 -57.50 15.96 -30.87
N CYS A 370 -57.24 17.26 -31.05
CA CYS A 370 -56.52 18.13 -30.10
C CYS A 370 -57.54 19.07 -29.37
N PRO A 371 -57.10 19.99 -28.47
CA PRO A 371 -57.41 20.15 -27.02
C PRO A 371 -58.45 21.31 -26.79
N PRO A 372 -58.49 22.19 -25.76
CA PRO A 372 -57.74 22.40 -24.49
C PRO A 372 -58.58 22.91 -23.26
N GLY A 373 -57.92 23.27 -22.14
CA GLY A 373 -58.42 24.17 -21.08
C GLY A 373 -57.74 23.92 -19.73
N ARG A 374 -56.91 24.81 -19.13
CA ARG A 374 -57.08 26.16 -18.52
C ARG A 374 -57.70 26.18 -17.10
N GLY A 375 -57.05 26.96 -16.22
CA GLY A 375 -57.45 27.45 -14.88
C GLY A 375 -56.25 27.32 -13.92
N SER A 376 -55.46 28.34 -13.54
CA SER A 376 -55.77 29.58 -12.76
C SER A 376 -56.43 29.22 -11.40
N ASP A 377 -56.04 29.72 -10.23
CA ASP A 377 -55.51 31.01 -9.79
C ASP A 377 -54.87 30.91 -8.38
N GLN A 378 -53.97 31.87 -8.08
CA GLN A 378 -53.84 32.78 -6.89
C GLN A 378 -54.02 32.21 -5.45
N HIS A 379 -53.43 32.70 -4.34
CA HIS A 379 -52.95 34.03 -3.95
C HIS A 379 -52.22 33.97 -2.57
N GLY A 380 -51.33 34.95 -2.31
CA GLY A 380 -51.03 35.55 -0.98
C GLY A 380 -49.94 34.85 -0.14
N GLY A 381 -48.99 35.53 0.51
CA GLY A 381 -48.71 36.95 0.73
C GLY A 381 -47.93 37.13 2.05
N GLY A 382 -47.11 38.18 2.16
CA GLY A 382 -46.52 38.72 3.40
C GLY A 382 -45.14 38.15 3.77
N ASP A 383 -44.06 38.89 3.56
CA ASP A 383 -43.42 39.84 4.52
C ASP A 383 -42.59 39.10 5.60
N ALA A 384 -41.48 39.56 6.16
CA ALA A 384 -40.47 40.56 5.87
C ALA A 384 -39.57 40.55 7.14
N ASP A 385 -38.26 40.58 6.95
CA ASP A 385 -37.34 41.40 7.75
C ASP A 385 -36.61 40.86 9.01
N ASN A 386 -35.31 41.15 8.95
CA ASN A 386 -34.33 41.54 9.97
C ASN A 386 -33.64 40.55 10.94
N GLY A 387 -32.29 40.61 10.90
CA GLY A 387 -31.47 40.58 12.12
C GLY A 387 -30.24 39.65 12.15
N ARG A 388 -29.13 40.05 11.49
CA ARG A 388 -27.74 39.73 11.93
C ARG A 388 -27.34 40.73 13.05
N PRO A 389 -26.12 40.66 13.66
CA PRO A 389 -25.24 39.54 14.07
C PRO A 389 -24.68 39.72 15.51
N ALA A 390 -23.86 38.80 16.04
CA ALA A 390 -22.65 39.14 16.83
C ALA A 390 -21.83 37.91 17.25
N ALA A 391 -20.51 38.09 17.21
CA ALA A 391 -19.45 37.19 17.61
C ALA A 391 -19.22 37.14 19.14
N ARG A 392 -18.53 36.09 19.60
CA ARG A 392 -17.36 36.18 20.48
C ARG A 392 -16.50 34.93 20.33
#